data_AF-A0A3N1XR39-F1
#
_entry.id   AF-A0A3N1XR39-F1
#
_cell.length_a   1.000
_cell.length_b   1.000
_cell.length_c   1.000
_cell.angle_alpha   90.00
_cell.angle_beta   90.00
_cell.angle_gamma   90.00
#
_symmetry.space_group_name_H-M   'P 1'
#
loop_
_entity.id
_entity.type
_entity.pdbx_description
1 polymer ?
#
loop_
_entity_poly.entity_id
_entity_poly.type
_entity_poly.pdbx_seq_one_letter_code
_entity_poly.pdbx_strand_id
1 'polypeptide(L)'
;MTKIEFLDTLGKSLNHELPSDKVNENINYYDDYINQSMAKGKSLDDIFNELGEPRLIAKTIIDTYKLSKGYQYKQETNSMDYEDDSRYENTYSNTNSNDNKYKGNDWNIKFGFGAPIPWYQKLLGILLLILVIFVVITLGSIAINLFFSIGIPILFVYVLYRIIINMFHRRY
;
A
#
# COMPACT_ATOMS: atom_id res chain seq x y z
N MET A 1 2.79 11.39 24.17
CA MET A 1 1.50 11.25 23.45
C MET A 1 1.08 9.80 23.49
N THR A 2 -0.21 9.49 23.62
CA THR A 2 -0.71 8.11 23.49
C THR A 2 -1.18 7.82 22.06
N LYS A 3 -1.30 6.53 21.70
CA LYS A 3 -1.89 6.11 20.42
C LYS A 3 -3.29 6.71 20.21
N ILE A 4 -4.12 6.69 21.26
CA ILE A 4 -5.50 7.20 21.20
C ILE A 4 -5.49 8.71 20.95
N GLU A 5 -4.65 9.47 21.67
CA GLU A 5 -4.51 10.92 21.48
C GLU A 5 -4.05 11.29 20.07
N PHE A 6 -3.09 10.54 19.52
CA PHE A 6 -2.59 10.74 18.17
C PHE A 6 -3.71 10.57 17.13
N LEU A 7 -4.42 9.44 17.19
CA LEU A 7 -5.49 9.13 16.24
C LEU A 7 -6.68 10.06 16.40
N ASP A 8 -7.06 10.42 17.63
CA ASP A 8 -8.11 11.41 17.87
C ASP A 8 -7.75 12.79 17.28
N THR A 9 -6.53 13.25 17.48
CA THR A 9 -6.05 14.54 16.94
C THR A 9 -6.00 14.52 15.41
N LEU A 10 -5.53 13.42 14.83
CA LEU A 10 -5.51 13.22 13.39
C LEU A 10 -6.94 13.21 12.84
N GLY A 11 -7.84 12.43 13.44
CA GLY A 11 -9.22 12.26 13.00
C GLY A 11 -10.00 13.55 13.04
N LYS A 12 -9.91 14.28 14.15
CA LYS A 12 -10.49 15.63 14.28
C LYS A 12 -9.97 16.57 13.20
N SER A 13 -8.67 16.58 12.94
CA SER A 13 -8.08 17.46 11.95
C SER A 13 -8.54 17.13 10.52
N LEU A 14 -8.72 15.85 10.20
CA LEU A 14 -9.20 15.39 8.90
C LEU A 14 -10.71 15.63 8.71
N ASN A 15 -11.52 15.42 9.75
CA ASN A 15 -12.99 15.47 9.66
C ASN A 15 -13.56 16.84 9.24
N HIS A 16 -12.78 17.92 9.41
CA HIS A 16 -13.21 19.26 8.98
C HIS A 16 -13.10 19.48 7.47
N GLU A 17 -12.30 18.68 6.77
CA GLU A 17 -11.90 18.94 5.38
C GLU A 17 -12.10 17.72 4.47
N LEU A 18 -12.31 16.53 5.03
CA LEU A 18 -12.44 15.27 4.30
C LEU A 18 -13.75 14.56 4.62
N PRO A 19 -14.35 13.85 3.65
CA PRO A 19 -15.55 13.07 3.90
C PRO A 19 -15.23 11.91 4.85
N SER A 20 -16.22 11.48 5.63
CA SER A 20 -16.05 10.49 6.71
C SER A 20 -15.38 9.20 6.24
N ASP A 21 -15.67 8.75 5.01
CA ASP A 21 -15.00 7.59 4.40
C ASP A 21 -13.49 7.76 4.31
N LYS A 22 -13.02 8.96 3.92
CA LYS A 22 -11.59 9.29 3.83
C LYS A 22 -10.95 9.52 5.19
N VAL A 23 -11.70 10.05 6.14
CA VAL A 23 -11.24 10.15 7.54
C VAL A 23 -10.98 8.74 8.09
N ASN A 24 -11.97 7.85 7.98
CA ASN A 24 -11.88 6.47 8.47
C ASN A 24 -10.76 5.68 7.78
N GLU A 25 -10.60 5.84 6.47
CA GLU A 25 -9.49 5.23 5.72
C GLU A 25 -8.12 5.61 6.31
N ASN A 26 -7.91 6.89 6.58
CA ASN A 26 -6.65 7.37 7.14
C ASN A 26 -6.48 6.92 8.60
N ILE A 27 -7.53 6.99 9.42
CA ILE A 27 -7.44 6.57 10.83
C ILE A 27 -7.08 5.09 10.94
N ASN A 28 -7.73 4.24 10.15
CA ASN A 28 -7.43 2.81 10.12
C ASN A 28 -5.99 2.56 9.65
N TYR A 29 -5.53 3.28 8.63
CA TYR A 29 -4.16 3.16 8.14
C TYR A 29 -3.11 3.47 9.21
N TYR A 30 -3.27 4.57 9.95
CA TYR A 30 -2.32 4.94 11.00
C TYR A 30 -2.47 4.05 12.24
N ASP A 31 -3.67 3.60 12.58
CA ASP A 31 -3.89 2.62 13.66
C ASP A 31 -3.11 1.32 13.40
N ASP A 32 -3.26 0.77 12.20
CA ASP A 32 -2.58 -0.44 11.75
C ASP A 32 -1.06 -0.26 11.72
N TYR A 33 -0.58 0.88 11.23
CA TYR A 33 0.85 1.18 11.20
C TYR A 33 1.46 1.20 12.61
N ILE A 34 0.79 1.87 13.56
CA ILE A 34 1.26 1.94 14.95
C ILE A 34 1.24 0.54 15.58
N ASN A 35 0.16 -0.24 15.38
CA ASN A 35 0.05 -1.61 15.89
C ASN A 35 1.17 -2.51 15.36
N GLN A 36 1.42 -2.48 14.05
CA GLN A 36 2.47 -3.28 13.42
C GLN A 36 3.86 -2.85 13.88
N SER A 37 4.08 -1.56 14.11
CA SER A 37 5.36 -1.05 14.60
C SER A 37 5.62 -1.45 16.05
N MET A 38 4.59 -1.41 16.90
CA MET A 38 4.67 -1.93 18.26
C MET A 38 4.91 -3.45 18.27
N ALA A 39 4.25 -4.21 17.39
CA ALA A 39 4.46 -5.65 17.26
C ALA A 39 5.90 -6.01 16.82
N LYS A 40 6.60 -5.09 16.14
CA LYS A 40 8.01 -5.20 15.78
C LYS A 40 8.96 -4.77 16.90
N GLY A 41 8.44 -4.41 18.07
CA GLY A 41 9.21 -4.02 19.25
C GLY A 41 9.63 -2.55 19.30
N LYS A 42 9.11 -1.68 18.42
CA LYS A 42 9.36 -0.23 18.53
C LYS A 42 8.56 0.37 19.68
N SER A 43 9.14 1.35 20.37
CA SER A 43 8.41 2.14 21.37
C SER A 43 7.45 3.13 20.70
N LEU A 44 6.39 3.54 21.41
CA LEU A 44 5.45 4.55 20.90
C LEU A 44 6.15 5.88 20.60
N ASP A 45 7.10 6.29 21.44
CA ASP A 45 7.84 7.54 21.23
C ASP A 45 8.69 7.49 19.96
N ASP A 46 9.36 6.36 19.66
CA ASP A 46 10.10 6.19 18.41
C ASP A 46 9.19 6.25 17.19
N ILE A 47 8.01 5.61 17.28
CA ILE A 47 7.00 5.62 16.21
C ILE A 47 6.50 7.04 15.97
N PHE A 48 6.24 7.81 17.02
CA PHE A 48 5.76 9.18 16.88
C PHE A 48 6.85 10.15 16.42
N ASN A 49 8.10 9.93 16.80
CA ASN A 49 9.22 10.68 16.24
C ASN A 49 9.40 10.42 14.74
N GLU A 50 9.15 9.19 14.29
CA GLU A 50 9.19 8.81 12.87
C GLU A 50 8.00 9.36 12.07
N LEU A 51 6.80 9.30 12.64
CA LEU A 51 5.57 9.80 12.00
C LEU A 51 5.49 11.33 12.00
N GLY A 52 5.93 11.95 13.10
CA GLY A 52 5.78 13.38 13.37
C GLY A 52 4.41 13.75 13.94
N GLU A 53 4.13 15.05 13.92
CA GLU A 53 2.92 15.63 14.51
C GLU A 53 1.64 15.25 13.72
N PRO A 54 0.58 14.75 14.41
CA PRO A 54 -0.65 14.31 13.74
C PRO A 54 -1.34 15.41 12.93
N ARG A 55 -1.22 16.67 13.35
CA ARG A 55 -1.79 17.82 12.62
C ARG A 55 -1.07 18.08 11.30
N LEU A 56 0.24 17.86 11.24
CA LEU A 56 1.04 18.09 10.04
C LEU A 56 0.79 17.00 9.00
N ILE A 57 0.63 15.77 9.48
CA ILE A 57 0.14 14.64 8.70
C ILE A 57 -1.24 14.96 8.12
N ALA A 58 -2.19 15.40 8.96
CA ALA A 58 -3.52 15.76 8.52
C ALA A 58 -3.51 16.80 7.41
N LYS A 59 -2.73 17.88 7.59
CA LYS A 59 -2.55 18.93 6.59
C LYS A 59 -2.07 18.37 5.25
N THR A 60 -1.09 17.46 5.28
CA THR A 60 -0.53 16.86 4.06
C THR A 60 -1.56 16.01 3.32
N ILE A 61 -2.35 15.22 4.05
CA ILE A 61 -3.43 14.40 3.49
C ILE A 61 -4.50 15.30 2.85
N ILE A 62 -4.92 16.35 3.56
CA ILE A 62 -5.90 17.33 3.07
C ILE A 62 -5.39 18.03 1.81
N ASP A 63 -4.15 18.54 1.85
CA ASP A 63 -3.55 19.26 0.71
C ASP A 63 -3.46 18.34 -0.52
N THR A 64 -3.06 17.07 -0.31
CA THR A 64 -2.99 16.06 -1.37
C THR A 64 -4.38 15.72 -1.90
N TYR A 65 -5.38 15.59 -1.03
CA TYR A 65 -6.75 15.29 -1.41
C TYR A 65 -7.37 16.44 -2.23
N LYS A 66 -7.20 17.68 -1.78
CA LYS A 66 -7.61 18.89 -2.52
C LYS A 66 -6.98 18.93 -3.91
N LEU A 67 -5.67 18.67 -4.00
CA LEU A 67 -4.96 18.63 -5.28
C LEU A 67 -5.51 17.53 -6.20
N SER A 68 -5.84 16.36 -5.65
CA SER A 68 -6.37 15.24 -6.42
C SER A 68 -7.78 15.48 -6.98
N LYS A 69 -8.60 16.27 -6.28
CA LYS A 69 -10.00 16.55 -6.65
C LYS A 69 -10.17 17.83 -7.47
N GLY A 70 -9.20 18.74 -7.44
CA GLY A 70 -9.25 19.99 -8.20
C GLY A 70 -10.56 20.76 -7.99
N TYR A 71 -11.23 21.16 -9.07
CA TYR A 71 -12.52 21.87 -9.00
C TYR A 71 -13.69 21.07 -8.40
N GLN A 72 -13.60 19.73 -8.33
CA GLN A 72 -14.65 18.88 -7.74
C GLN A 72 -14.62 18.84 -6.20
N TYR A 73 -13.54 19.31 -5.56
CA TYR A 73 -13.43 19.31 -4.10
C TYR A 73 -14.65 19.97 -3.44
N LYS A 74 -15.06 21.14 -3.95
CA LYS A 74 -16.15 21.95 -3.38
C LYS A 74 -17.53 21.30 -3.44
N GLN A 75 -17.75 20.36 -4.35
CA GLN A 75 -19.05 19.70 -4.52
C GLN A 75 -19.22 18.52 -3.56
N GLU A 76 -18.13 17.83 -3.22
CA GLU A 76 -18.12 16.66 -2.32
C GLU A 76 -18.12 17.09 -0.84
N THR A 77 -17.55 18.25 -0.52
CA THR A 77 -17.59 18.82 0.84
C THR A 77 -18.98 19.33 1.24
N ASN A 78 -19.80 19.76 0.28
CA ASN A 78 -21.13 20.33 0.56
C ASN A 78 -22.19 19.26 0.90
N SER A 79 -21.89 17.98 0.66
CA SER A 79 -22.71 16.82 1.00
C SER A 79 -22.23 16.10 2.27
N MET A 80 -21.42 16.77 3.10
CA MET A 80 -21.01 16.25 4.41
C MET A 80 -22.18 16.43 5.39
N ASP A 81 -22.89 15.35 5.67
CA ASP A 81 -23.92 15.28 6.71
C ASP A 81 -23.29 15.65 8.06
N TYR A 82 -23.55 16.88 8.49
CA TYR A 82 -23.29 17.38 9.83
C TYR A 82 -24.37 16.82 10.78
N GLU A 83 -24.09 15.69 11.44
CA GLU A 83 -24.62 15.47 12.78
C GLU A 83 -23.63 16.09 13.77
N ASP A 84 -23.81 17.37 14.08
CA ASP A 84 -23.15 17.99 15.23
C ASP A 84 -24.15 18.74 16.11
N ASP A 85 -24.02 18.44 17.40
CA ASP A 85 -24.76 18.99 18.50
C ASP A 85 -24.21 20.37 18.85
N SER A 86 -25.10 21.36 18.87
CA SER A 86 -25.00 22.62 19.59
C SER A 86 -24.05 23.73 19.08
N ARG A 87 -24.73 24.81 18.63
CA ARG A 87 -24.38 26.23 18.77
C ARG A 87 -23.06 26.69 18.15
N TYR A 88 -23.13 27.20 16.92
CA TYR A 88 -22.61 28.54 16.63
C TYR A 88 -23.37 29.21 15.47
N GLU A 89 -23.49 30.50 15.63
CA GLU A 89 -24.26 31.54 14.95
C GLU A 89 -24.29 31.48 13.41
N ASN A 90 -25.52 31.53 12.87
CA ASN A 90 -25.84 31.71 11.46
C ASN A 90 -25.44 33.12 10.99
N THR A 91 -24.78 33.24 9.84
CA THR A 91 -25.09 34.23 8.79
C THR A 91 -24.30 33.83 7.53
N TYR A 92 -24.99 33.32 6.52
CA TYR A 92 -25.01 33.90 5.17
C TYR A 92 -26.02 33.12 4.33
N SER A 93 -27.15 33.78 4.14
CA SER A 93 -28.21 33.48 3.20
C SER A 93 -27.70 33.51 1.76
N ASN A 94 -28.01 32.48 0.98
CA ASN A 94 -28.45 32.72 -0.39
C ASN A 94 -29.45 31.66 -0.85
N THR A 95 -30.63 32.17 -1.14
CA THR A 95 -31.84 31.50 -1.61
C THR A 95 -31.67 31.06 -3.06
N ASN A 96 -32.07 29.83 -3.40
CA ASN A 96 -32.98 29.56 -4.53
C ASN A 96 -33.19 28.05 -4.80
N SER A 97 -34.45 27.75 -5.10
CA SER A 97 -34.96 26.66 -5.96
C SER A 97 -35.36 25.33 -5.31
N ASN A 98 -36.65 25.29 -4.97
CA ASN A 98 -37.71 24.38 -5.46
C ASN A 98 -37.49 22.85 -5.50
N ASP A 99 -38.48 22.19 -4.87
CA ASP A 99 -39.19 20.99 -5.32
C ASP A 99 -38.40 19.67 -5.46
N ASN A 100 -38.63 18.74 -4.53
CA ASN A 100 -39.66 17.72 -4.70
C ASN A 100 -39.65 16.69 -3.56
N LYS A 101 -40.85 16.34 -3.11
CA LYS A 101 -41.18 15.11 -2.36
C LYS A 101 -40.51 13.91 -3.01
N TYR A 102 -40.03 12.93 -2.24
CA TYR A 102 -40.44 11.52 -2.33
C TYR A 102 -39.97 10.75 -1.09
N LYS A 103 -40.95 10.08 -0.46
CA LYS A 103 -40.73 8.92 0.40
C LYS A 103 -40.05 7.82 -0.41
N GLY A 104 -39.16 7.06 0.22
CA GLY A 104 -38.68 5.80 -0.34
C GLY A 104 -37.62 5.17 0.52
N ASN A 105 -38.04 4.19 1.33
CA ASN A 105 -37.15 3.11 1.74
C ASN A 105 -36.57 2.49 0.47
N ASP A 106 -35.27 2.55 0.27
CA ASP A 106 -34.57 1.63 -0.63
C ASP A 106 -33.23 1.24 -0.04
N TRP A 107 -33.22 0.02 0.52
CA TRP A 107 -32.04 -0.79 0.71
C TRP A 107 -31.31 -0.94 -0.63
N ASN A 108 -30.11 -0.37 -0.72
CA ASN A 108 -29.14 -0.76 -1.72
C ASN A 108 -27.79 -0.99 -1.03
N ILE A 109 -27.65 -2.18 -0.42
CA ILE A 109 -26.33 -2.76 -0.12
C ILE A 109 -25.67 -3.04 -1.47
N LYS A 110 -25.01 -2.03 -2.02
CA LYS A 110 -24.13 -2.21 -3.18
C LYS A 110 -22.86 -2.85 -2.65
N PHE A 111 -22.78 -4.18 -2.77
CA PHE A 111 -21.52 -4.91 -2.89
C PHE A 111 -20.76 -4.35 -4.10
N GLY A 112 -20.04 -3.26 -3.89
CA GLY A 112 -19.24 -2.58 -4.90
C GLY A 112 -17.97 -3.38 -5.17
N PHE A 113 -18.06 -4.36 -6.07
CA PHE A 113 -16.93 -4.89 -6.84
C PHE A 113 -16.36 -3.79 -7.77
N GLY A 114 -15.83 -2.72 -7.19
CA GLY A 114 -15.38 -1.54 -7.91
C GLY A 114 -14.37 -0.70 -7.15
N ALA A 115 -13.75 -1.25 -6.10
CA ALA A 115 -12.59 -0.60 -5.48
C ALA A 115 -11.48 -0.50 -6.54
N PRO A 116 -10.94 0.71 -6.82
CA PRO A 116 -9.73 0.83 -7.62
C PRO A 116 -8.67 0.00 -6.93
N ILE A 117 -8.16 -1.01 -7.64
CA ILE A 117 -7.18 -1.96 -7.14
C ILE A 117 -6.11 -1.18 -6.37
N PRO A 118 -5.99 -1.36 -5.03
CA PRO A 118 -5.02 -0.62 -4.26
C PRO A 118 -3.64 -0.91 -4.83
N TRP A 119 -2.80 0.11 -4.95
CA TRP A 119 -1.44 0.03 -5.53
C TRP A 119 -0.59 -1.10 -4.94
N TYR A 120 -0.93 -1.59 -3.75
CA TYR A 120 -0.39 -2.79 -3.13
C TYR A 120 -0.60 -4.08 -3.94
N GLN A 121 -1.68 -4.23 -4.73
CA GLN A 121 -1.83 -5.39 -5.63
C GLN A 121 -0.85 -5.35 -6.81
N LYS A 122 -0.41 -4.16 -7.25
CA LYS A 122 0.68 -4.06 -8.25
C LYS A 122 2.01 -4.55 -7.64
N LEU A 123 2.25 -4.25 -6.37
CA LEU A 123 3.40 -4.74 -5.61
C LEU A 123 3.31 -6.25 -5.34
N LEU A 124 2.12 -6.77 -5.04
CA LEU A 124 1.90 -8.19 -4.85
C LEU A 124 2.13 -8.98 -6.15
N GLY A 125 1.73 -8.41 -7.29
CA GLY A 125 2.01 -8.98 -8.61
C GLY A 125 3.51 -9.01 -8.93
N ILE A 126 4.26 -7.93 -8.66
CA ILE A 126 5.71 -7.92 -8.89
C ILE A 126 6.45 -8.86 -7.92
N LEU A 127 5.99 -8.96 -6.67
CA LEU A 127 6.54 -9.87 -5.67
C LEU A 127 6.32 -11.33 -6.10
N LEU A 128 5.11 -11.66 -6.59
CA LEU A 128 4.80 -13.00 -7.08
C LEU A 128 5.60 -13.34 -8.35
N LEU A 129 5.81 -12.38 -9.25
CA LEU A 129 6.67 -12.56 -10.42
C LEU A 129 8.12 -12.87 -10.01
N ILE A 130 8.70 -12.10 -9.07
CA ILE A 130 10.05 -12.32 -8.55
C ILE A 130 10.17 -13.70 -7.89
N LEU A 131 9.15 -14.10 -7.12
CA LEU A 131 9.10 -15.42 -6.50
C LEU A 131 9.08 -16.54 -7.55
N VAL A 132 8.29 -16.41 -8.62
CA VAL A 132 8.27 -17.37 -9.73
C VAL A 132 9.64 -17.44 -10.43
N ILE A 133 10.26 -16.29 -10.73
CA ILE A 133 11.61 -16.24 -11.33
C ILE A 133 12.63 -16.92 -10.41
N PHE A 134 12.56 -16.68 -9.10
CA PHE A 134 13.45 -17.30 -8.13
C PHE A 134 13.28 -18.83 -8.09
N VAL A 135 12.04 -19.32 -8.16
CA VAL A 135 11.75 -20.76 -8.25
C VAL A 135 12.31 -21.35 -9.54
N VAL A 136 12.16 -20.67 -10.68
CA VAL A 136 12.71 -21.12 -11.97
C VAL A 136 14.24 -21.18 -11.93
N ILE A 137 14.90 -20.17 -11.35
CA ILE A 137 16.36 -20.14 -11.22
C ILE A 137 16.85 -21.25 -10.30
N THR A 138 16.19 -21.48 -9.15
CA THR A 138 16.61 -22.54 -8.21
C THR A 138 16.45 -23.93 -8.82
N LEU A 139 15.36 -24.19 -9.54
CA LEU A 139 15.15 -25.44 -10.28
C LEU A 139 16.16 -25.61 -11.43
N GLY A 140 16.43 -24.55 -12.20
CA GLY A 140 17.43 -24.57 -13.26
C GLY A 140 18.86 -24.76 -12.73
N SER A 141 19.18 -24.17 -11.57
CA SER A 141 20.49 -24.30 -10.93
C SER A 141 20.79 -25.73 -10.52
N ILE A 142 19.78 -26.51 -10.12
CA ILE A 142 19.93 -27.94 -9.81
C ILE A 142 20.31 -28.74 -11.07
N ALA A 143 19.64 -28.47 -12.20
CA ALA A 143 19.97 -29.12 -13.47
C ALA A 143 21.39 -28.78 -13.96
N ILE A 144 21.79 -27.51 -13.85
CA ILE A 144 23.14 -27.05 -14.21
C ILE A 144 24.19 -27.67 -13.27
N ASN A 145 23.94 -27.71 -11.96
CA ASN A 145 24.88 -28.29 -10.99
C ASN A 145 25.08 -29.80 -11.25
N LEU A 146 24.01 -30.53 -11.60
CA LEU A 146 24.12 -31.93 -12.01
C LEU A 146 24.97 -32.10 -13.28
N PHE A 147 24.77 -31.22 -14.27
CA PHE A 147 25.53 -31.22 -15.52
C PHE A 147 27.01 -30.92 -15.30
N PHE A 148 27.36 -29.95 -14.43
CA PHE A 148 28.75 -29.65 -14.10
C PHE A 148 29.39 -30.74 -13.24
N SER A 149 28.66 -31.30 -12.27
CA SER A 149 29.16 -32.35 -11.37
C SER A 149 29.53 -33.64 -12.12
N ILE A 150 28.78 -34.02 -13.16
CA ILE A 150 29.10 -35.17 -14.03
C ILE A 150 29.97 -34.77 -15.23
N GLY A 151 29.74 -33.59 -15.82
CA GLY A 151 30.44 -33.14 -17.02
C GLY A 151 31.91 -32.83 -16.80
N ILE A 152 32.27 -32.20 -15.67
CA ILE A 152 33.67 -31.90 -15.33
C ILE A 152 34.52 -33.18 -15.24
N PRO A 153 34.15 -34.23 -14.48
CA PRO A 153 34.97 -35.43 -14.39
C PRO A 153 35.09 -36.19 -15.72
N ILE A 154 34.03 -36.23 -16.54
CA ILE A 154 34.08 -36.86 -17.87
C ILE A 154 35.02 -36.07 -18.80
N LEU A 155 34.93 -34.75 -18.81
CA LEU A 155 35.79 -33.89 -19.61
C LEU A 155 37.25 -34.00 -19.16
N PHE A 156 37.49 -34.10 -17.85
CA PHE A 156 38.82 -34.31 -17.29
C PHE A 156 39.44 -35.63 -17.78
N VAL A 157 38.68 -36.73 -17.77
CA VAL A 157 39.14 -38.03 -18.32
C VAL A 157 39.39 -37.95 -19.82
N TYR A 158 38.53 -37.28 -20.59
CA TYR A 158 38.71 -37.09 -22.02
C TYR A 158 39.99 -36.30 -22.34
N VAL A 159 40.26 -35.22 -21.60
CA VAL A 159 41.48 -34.42 -21.76
C VAL A 159 42.71 -35.24 -21.41
N LEU A 160 42.69 -36.01 -20.32
CA LEU A 160 43.80 -36.91 -19.97
C LEU A 160 44.05 -37.96 -21.05
N TYR A 161 42.99 -38.62 -21.55
CA TYR A 161 43.11 -39.57 -22.65
C TYR A 161 43.74 -38.92 -23.89
N ARG A 162 43.27 -37.73 -24.27
CA ARG A 162 43.80 -36.99 -25.42
C ARG A 162 45.26 -36.59 -25.22
N ILE A 163 45.65 -36.16 -24.02
CA ILE A 163 47.04 -35.81 -23.71
C ILE A 163 47.93 -37.05 -23.79
N ILE A 164 47.52 -38.18 -23.21
CA ILE A 164 48.29 -39.43 -23.23
C ILE A 164 48.48 -39.93 -24.67
N ILE A 165 47.42 -39.96 -25.47
CA ILE A 165 47.51 -40.47 -26.84
C ILE A 165 48.34 -39.53 -27.73
N ASN A 166 48.21 -38.21 -27.56
CA ASN A 166 48.98 -37.23 -28.30
C ASN A 166 50.46 -37.22 -27.88
N MET A 167 50.75 -37.48 -26.60
CA MET A 167 52.12 -37.72 -26.13
C MET A 167 52.74 -38.96 -26.76
N PHE A 168 51.97 -40.05 -26.88
CA PHE A 168 52.44 -41.28 -27.52
C PHE A 168 52.62 -41.11 -29.03
N HIS A 169 51.74 -40.36 -29.70
CA HIS A 169 51.83 -40.11 -31.14
C HIS A 169 52.98 -39.17 -31.54
N ARG A 170 53.46 -38.31 -30.63
CA ARG A 170 54.63 -37.44 -30.88
C ARG A 170 55.98 -38.14 -30.70
N ARG A 171 56.00 -39.38 -30.19
CA ARG A 171 57.22 -40.09 -29.78
C ARG A 171 57.63 -41.24 -30.72
N TYR A 172 56.86 -41.48 -31.79
CA TYR A 172 57.19 -42.31 -32.95
C TYR A 172 57.30 -41.43 -34.19
#